data_AF-C6E6D7-F1
#
_entry.id   AF-C6E6D7-F1
#
_cell.length_a   1.000
_cell.length_b   1.000
_cell.length_c   1.000
_cell.angle_alpha   90.00
_cell.angle_beta   90.00
_cell.angle_gamma   90.00
#
_symmetry.space_group_name_H-M   'P 1'
#
loop_
_entity.id
_entity.type
_entity.pdbx_description
1 polymer ?
#
loop_
_entity_poly.entity_id
_entity_poly.type
_entity_poly.pdbx_seq_one_letter_code
_entity_poly.pdbx_strand_id
1 'polypeptide(L)'
;MRKLLAALTCIAMVLALAVPVALAARPVADKTAPVTTASPLGGSFTAPVTVTLSVNEAATTYYTTNGSTPTTASTVYSAPLVISATTTLKYFSKDTAGNLEAVKSQTYTVTAGGHASLTWTGYNMCSSCHDAQAKAMYQSVHYQWKGSAAEMTTGPAAQGKMDAVDGSSALNAYCINIQGNWGPCGACHAGTGAKPVATANPSASQLAAIDCLMCHNDTVNAPYSRVRNATTGLFEPAAGLNMNLVVQKASIKPTRKNCLGCHAKAGGGDAVKRGDIALASGTTADVLYDTHMATGNGGNLACQACHTFSSHRVAGRGSDLRPEDSTLEVNCSTSTCHATKTNMSTGHTTYDTSHHVGRVACQSCHIPKYARNANDTAATEATETYRNWQVAEWNATLNRYEPMPTKANDLKPAYAFWNGVSWGNNSFDAAVLDPATGAYQISRPVGTLNGPAGTKLYPFKYKTASQALANGKIVPLATSTFFATGNYDQAVKDGMVYIGLPSTTAYTNVTTDEYQVLNHQVPPAAGNALACAACHPNATATQMKLVTNFGYGLKAATSVVCSQCHNAKTPGSYDRIHSHVEGKGFDCSWCHNFSRPERGLTMP
;
A
#
# COMPACT_ATOMS: atom_id res chain seq x y z
N MET A 1 -42.27 -43.35 -25.42
CA MET A 1 -42.55 -44.80 -25.21
C MET A 1 -41.46 -45.61 -25.92
N ARG A 2 -40.92 -46.63 -25.21
CA ARG A 2 -40.10 -47.82 -25.61
C ARG A 2 -39.29 -47.77 -26.95
N LYS A 3 -37.94 -47.86 -26.96
CA LYS A 3 -36.98 -48.97 -26.66
C LYS A 3 -36.58 -49.81 -27.92
N LEU A 4 -35.29 -50.23 -27.95
CA LEU A 4 -34.68 -51.46 -28.55
C LEU A 4 -34.21 -51.45 -30.04
N LEU A 5 -33.15 -52.11 -30.52
CA LEU A 5 -32.12 -53.04 -29.95
C LEU A 5 -30.97 -53.36 -30.97
N ALA A 6 -29.76 -53.67 -30.43
CA ALA A 6 -28.69 -54.65 -30.76
C ALA A 6 -28.07 -54.89 -32.17
N ALA A 7 -26.74 -54.63 -32.22
CA ALA A 7 -25.57 -55.52 -32.40
C ALA A 7 -25.66 -56.89 -33.10
N LEU A 8 -24.68 -57.18 -33.99
CA LEU A 8 -23.77 -58.35 -33.89
C LEU A 8 -22.52 -58.21 -34.79
N THR A 9 -21.41 -58.77 -34.29
CA THR A 9 -20.02 -58.79 -34.75
C THR A 9 -19.72 -59.64 -36.01
N CYS A 10 -18.67 -59.28 -36.77
CA CYS A 10 -18.08 -60.12 -37.82
C CYS A 10 -16.53 -60.04 -37.86
N ILE A 11 -15.93 -61.13 -38.33
CA ILE A 11 -14.51 -61.54 -38.27
C ILE A 11 -13.75 -61.17 -39.57
N ALA A 12 -12.48 -60.77 -39.36
CA ALA A 12 -11.25 -60.81 -40.19
C ALA A 12 -11.28 -60.87 -41.74
N MET A 13 -10.58 -59.93 -42.39
CA MET A 13 -9.25 -60.06 -43.03
C MET A 13 -8.97 -58.81 -43.88
N VAL A 14 -7.69 -58.37 -43.97
CA VAL A 14 -6.98 -58.06 -45.25
C VAL A 14 -5.66 -57.28 -45.01
N LEU A 15 -4.62 -57.82 -45.66
CA LEU A 15 -3.36 -57.27 -46.18
C LEU A 15 -2.27 -56.68 -45.27
N ALA A 16 -1.12 -57.34 -45.37
CA ALA A 16 0.20 -56.92 -44.95
C ALA A 16 0.83 -55.87 -45.90
N LEU A 17 1.37 -54.80 -45.32
CA LEU A 17 2.39 -53.94 -45.90
C LEU A 17 3.60 -53.99 -44.95
N ALA A 18 4.74 -54.46 -45.45
CA ALA A 18 5.98 -54.56 -44.69
C ALA A 18 6.65 -53.17 -44.62
N VAL A 19 6.74 -52.62 -43.41
CA VAL A 19 7.59 -51.47 -43.06
C VAL A 19 8.80 -52.01 -42.27
N PRO A 20 10.05 -51.58 -42.54
CA PRO A 20 11.19 -52.06 -41.77
C PRO A 20 11.13 -51.45 -40.36
N VAL A 21 11.01 -52.32 -39.35
CA VAL A 21 11.13 -51.94 -37.94
C VAL A 21 12.59 -51.63 -37.66
N ALA A 22 12.91 -50.35 -37.47
CA ALA A 22 14.13 -49.95 -36.78
C ALA A 22 14.06 -50.47 -35.34
N LEU A 23 15.00 -51.33 -34.92
CA LEU A 23 15.16 -51.72 -33.53
C LEU A 23 15.47 -50.46 -32.71
N ALA A 24 14.46 -49.92 -32.02
CA ALA A 24 14.68 -48.95 -30.96
C ALA A 24 15.52 -49.62 -29.87
N ALA A 25 16.72 -49.08 -29.62
CA ALA A 25 17.55 -49.48 -28.50
C ALA A 25 16.72 -49.40 -27.21
N ARG A 26 16.72 -50.47 -26.40
CA ARG A 26 16.07 -50.48 -25.09
C ARG A 26 16.62 -49.29 -24.27
N PRO A 27 15.77 -48.42 -23.69
CA PRO A 27 16.25 -47.37 -22.80
C PRO A 27 17.03 -48.02 -21.66
N VAL A 28 18.23 -47.51 -21.40
CA VAL A 28 19.09 -47.96 -20.31
C VAL A 28 18.29 -47.79 -19.01
N ALA A 29 18.14 -48.87 -18.24
CA ALA A 29 17.43 -48.82 -16.97
C ALA A 29 18.09 -47.77 -16.07
N ASP A 30 17.30 -46.81 -15.61
CA ASP A 30 17.76 -45.81 -14.65
C ASP A 30 18.12 -46.50 -13.32
N LYS A 31 19.34 -46.25 -12.86
CA LYS A 31 19.90 -46.80 -11.62
C LYS A 31 20.29 -45.70 -10.62
N THR A 32 19.98 -44.46 -10.93
CA THR A 32 20.37 -43.31 -10.12
C THR A 32 19.25 -43.02 -9.14
N ALA A 33 19.55 -42.93 -7.86
CA ALA A 33 18.55 -42.56 -6.87
C ALA A 33 18.22 -41.05 -6.94
N PRO A 34 16.98 -40.65 -6.64
CA PRO A 34 16.62 -39.24 -6.55
C PRO A 34 17.34 -38.55 -5.39
N VAL A 35 17.34 -37.22 -5.40
CA VAL A 35 17.95 -36.37 -4.38
C VAL A 35 16.92 -35.39 -3.83
N THR A 36 16.57 -35.56 -2.56
CA THR A 36 15.65 -34.68 -1.84
C THR A 36 16.40 -33.68 -0.95
N THR A 37 15.98 -32.42 -0.97
CA THR A 37 16.57 -31.32 -0.21
C THR A 37 15.50 -30.66 0.67
N ALA A 38 15.82 -30.40 1.94
CA ALA A 38 14.97 -29.65 2.85
C ALA A 38 15.34 -28.15 2.83
N SER A 39 14.33 -27.28 2.90
CA SER A 39 14.52 -25.83 3.00
C SER A 39 13.54 -25.23 4.02
N PRO A 40 14.03 -24.56 5.10
CA PRO A 40 15.44 -24.46 5.50
C PRO A 40 16.01 -25.82 5.95
N LEU A 41 17.34 -25.93 6.06
CA LEU A 41 18.00 -27.08 6.71
C LEU A 41 17.77 -27.06 8.23
N GLY A 42 18.04 -28.19 8.89
CA GLY A 42 17.96 -28.32 10.34
C GLY A 42 18.89 -27.34 11.07
N GLY A 43 18.48 -26.95 12.27
CA GLY A 43 19.16 -25.92 13.06
C GLY A 43 18.31 -25.43 14.23
N SER A 44 18.76 -24.36 14.89
CA SER A 44 18.05 -23.72 15.99
C SER A 44 17.13 -22.62 15.46
N PHE A 45 15.88 -22.65 15.90
CA PHE A 45 14.84 -21.68 15.54
C PHE A 45 14.16 -21.16 16.81
N THR A 46 13.80 -19.87 16.81
CA THR A 46 13.11 -19.21 17.94
C THR A 46 11.60 -19.09 17.76
N ALA A 47 11.09 -19.51 16.59
CA ALA A 47 9.69 -19.53 16.21
C ALA A 47 9.40 -20.78 15.36
N PRO A 48 8.11 -21.17 15.16
CA PRO A 48 7.76 -22.27 14.28
C PRO A 48 8.33 -22.07 12.88
N VAL A 49 8.90 -23.14 12.30
CA VAL A 49 9.54 -23.14 10.98
C VAL A 49 8.72 -23.95 9.99
N THR A 50 8.50 -23.40 8.80
CA THR A 50 7.86 -24.10 7.68
C THR A 50 8.95 -24.73 6.80
N VAL A 51 8.97 -26.05 6.71
CA VAL A 51 9.96 -26.84 5.96
C VAL A 51 9.35 -27.36 4.67
N THR A 52 10.01 -27.06 3.55
CA THR A 52 9.68 -27.61 2.23
C THR A 52 10.68 -28.68 1.85
N LEU A 53 10.20 -29.82 1.31
CA LEU A 53 11.03 -30.85 0.71
C LEU A 53 10.92 -30.75 -0.82
N SER A 54 12.05 -30.64 -1.51
CA SER A 54 12.12 -30.57 -2.98
C SER A 54 12.97 -31.71 -3.52
N VAL A 55 12.51 -32.37 -4.58
CA VAL A 55 13.22 -33.47 -5.24
C VAL A 55 13.69 -33.01 -6.62
N ASN A 56 14.89 -33.44 -7.03
CA ASN A 56 15.51 -33.09 -8.30
C ASN A 56 14.81 -33.70 -9.54
N GLU A 57 13.91 -34.66 -9.35
CA GLU A 57 13.23 -35.41 -10.40
C GLU A 57 11.89 -35.98 -9.95
N ALA A 58 11.17 -36.65 -10.85
CA ALA A 58 9.87 -37.24 -10.57
C ALA A 58 9.98 -38.42 -9.59
N ALA A 59 9.65 -38.17 -8.32
CA ALA A 59 9.74 -39.15 -7.24
C ALA A 59 8.68 -38.91 -6.16
N THR A 60 8.43 -39.93 -5.34
CA THR A 60 7.57 -39.86 -4.16
C THR A 60 8.43 -39.79 -2.90
N THR A 61 8.27 -38.74 -2.09
CA THR A 61 8.99 -38.54 -0.82
C THR A 61 8.19 -39.06 0.36
N TYR A 62 8.83 -39.87 1.22
CA TYR A 62 8.29 -40.43 2.45
C TYR A 62 9.04 -39.86 3.66
N TYR A 63 8.33 -39.59 4.76
CA TYR A 63 8.96 -38.97 5.93
C TYR A 63 8.35 -39.41 7.28
N THR A 64 9.10 -39.13 8.35
CA THR A 64 8.70 -39.24 9.75
C THR A 64 9.21 -38.01 10.52
N THR A 65 8.48 -37.58 11.55
CA THR A 65 8.84 -36.40 12.37
C THR A 65 9.30 -36.76 13.79
N ASN A 66 9.20 -38.04 14.17
CA ASN A 66 9.57 -38.54 15.49
C ASN A 66 10.97 -39.19 15.52
N GLY A 67 11.75 -39.05 14.44
CA GLY A 67 13.09 -39.65 14.33
C GLY A 67 13.15 -41.14 14.00
N SER A 68 12.00 -41.83 13.85
CA SER A 68 11.97 -43.22 13.34
C SER A 68 12.39 -43.28 11.86
N THR A 69 12.96 -44.40 11.40
CA THR A 69 13.37 -44.53 9.99
C THR A 69 12.12 -44.65 9.09
N PRO A 70 11.94 -43.75 8.10
CA PRO A 70 10.82 -43.84 7.16
C PRO A 70 10.94 -45.07 6.26
N THR A 71 9.80 -45.64 5.87
CA THR A 71 9.68 -46.72 4.86
C THR A 71 8.67 -46.29 3.79
N THR A 72 8.47 -47.09 2.73
CA THR A 72 7.42 -46.80 1.73
C THR A 72 5.99 -46.93 2.27
N ALA A 73 5.82 -47.36 3.53
CA ALA A 73 4.56 -47.34 4.26
C ALA A 73 4.40 -46.08 5.14
N SER A 74 5.41 -45.21 5.22
CA SER A 74 5.35 -43.95 5.97
C SER A 74 4.55 -42.87 5.22
N THR A 75 4.30 -41.75 5.88
CA THR A 75 3.54 -40.62 5.31
C THR A 75 4.22 -40.05 4.06
N VAL A 76 3.44 -39.83 3.00
CA VAL A 76 3.88 -39.18 1.77
C VAL A 76 3.84 -37.66 1.94
N TYR A 77 4.91 -36.98 1.52
CA TYR A 77 4.99 -35.53 1.53
C TYR A 77 4.12 -34.92 0.41
N SER A 78 3.17 -34.06 0.77
CA SER A 78 2.26 -33.39 -0.18
C SER A 78 2.10 -31.88 0.05
N ALA A 79 2.56 -31.36 1.20
CA ALA A 79 2.52 -29.95 1.56
C ALA A 79 3.65 -29.60 2.56
N PRO A 80 4.07 -28.33 2.65
CA PRO A 80 5.08 -27.88 3.61
C PRO A 80 4.75 -28.26 5.07
N LEU A 81 5.78 -28.65 5.82
CA LEU A 81 5.66 -29.10 7.22
C LEU A 81 5.88 -27.92 8.17
N VAL A 82 4.95 -27.68 9.10
CA VAL A 82 5.13 -26.69 10.17
C VAL A 82 5.69 -27.39 11.41
N ILE A 83 6.93 -27.03 11.79
CA ILE A 83 7.63 -27.56 12.97
C ILE A 83 7.62 -26.50 14.06
N SER A 84 7.00 -26.79 15.21
CA SER A 84 6.80 -25.83 16.32
C SER A 84 7.54 -26.18 17.61
N ALA A 85 8.20 -27.35 17.66
CA ALA A 85 8.99 -27.83 18.79
C ALA A 85 10.18 -28.65 18.26
N THR A 86 11.11 -29.03 19.14
CA THR A 86 12.24 -29.88 18.76
C THR A 86 11.78 -31.14 18.04
N THR A 87 12.11 -31.26 16.75
CA THR A 87 11.60 -32.29 15.85
C THR A 87 12.75 -32.86 15.03
N THR A 88 12.83 -34.20 14.95
CA THR A 88 13.78 -34.90 14.07
C THR A 88 13.03 -35.38 12.83
N LEU A 89 13.22 -34.67 11.73
CA LEU A 89 12.63 -35.01 10.43
C LEU A 89 13.57 -35.98 9.69
N LYS A 90 13.11 -37.20 9.44
CA LYS A 90 13.78 -38.14 8.54
C LYS A 90 12.97 -38.32 7.27
N TYR A 91 13.64 -38.36 6.12
CA TYR A 91 12.99 -38.47 4.82
C TYR A 91 13.84 -39.19 3.78
N PHE A 92 13.18 -39.79 2.79
CA PHE A 92 13.78 -40.33 1.58
C PHE A 92 12.74 -40.37 0.45
N SER A 93 13.19 -40.40 -0.79
CA SER A 93 12.38 -40.47 -2.00
C SER A 93 12.65 -41.73 -2.81
N LYS A 94 11.60 -42.17 -3.51
CA LYS A 94 11.61 -43.26 -4.49
C LYS A 94 11.18 -42.72 -5.85
N ASP A 95 12.01 -42.89 -6.87
CA ASP A 95 11.67 -42.48 -8.24
C ASP A 95 10.70 -43.45 -8.93
N THR A 96 10.34 -43.14 -10.18
CA THR A 96 9.45 -43.99 -11.00
C THR A 96 10.11 -45.30 -11.47
N ALA A 97 11.45 -45.37 -11.53
CA ALA A 97 12.22 -46.57 -11.88
C ALA A 97 12.43 -47.53 -10.69
N GLY A 98 12.11 -47.07 -9.47
CA GLY A 98 12.21 -47.82 -8.22
C GLY A 98 13.49 -47.59 -7.43
N ASN A 99 14.38 -46.68 -7.85
CA ASN A 99 15.59 -46.37 -7.10
C ASN A 99 15.25 -45.60 -5.82
N LEU A 100 15.96 -45.92 -4.74
CA LEU A 100 15.75 -45.37 -3.41
C LEU A 100 16.93 -44.49 -3.01
N GLU A 101 16.66 -43.26 -2.57
CA GLU A 101 17.70 -42.46 -1.94
C GLU A 101 17.98 -42.94 -0.52
N ALA A 102 19.20 -42.69 -0.03
CA ALA A 102 19.54 -42.92 1.36
C ALA A 102 18.73 -41.99 2.29
N VAL A 103 18.27 -42.51 3.42
CA VAL A 103 17.50 -41.74 4.41
C VAL A 103 18.33 -40.56 4.93
N LYS A 104 17.79 -39.35 4.76
CA LYS A 104 18.35 -38.10 5.28
C LYS A 104 17.68 -37.76 6.61
N SER A 105 18.41 -37.05 7.48
CA SER A 105 17.93 -36.66 8.81
C SER A 105 18.25 -35.18 9.05
N GLN A 106 17.26 -34.42 9.50
CA GLN A 106 17.39 -33.02 9.89
C GLN A 106 16.79 -32.83 11.28
N THR A 107 17.55 -32.20 12.18
CA THR A 107 17.06 -31.86 13.51
C THR A 107 16.73 -30.38 13.56
N TYR A 108 15.49 -30.06 13.89
CA TYR A 108 15.01 -28.70 14.09
C TYR A 108 14.82 -28.50 15.58
N THR A 109 15.63 -27.66 16.20
CA THR A 109 15.46 -27.28 17.60
C THR A 109 14.68 -25.99 17.65
N VAL A 110 13.37 -26.09 17.83
CA VAL A 110 12.53 -24.90 18.05
C VAL A 110 12.47 -24.65 19.55
N THR A 111 13.39 -23.83 20.04
CA THR A 111 13.27 -23.27 21.38
C THR A 111 12.29 -22.14 21.25
N ALA A 112 11.05 -22.29 21.71
CA ALA A 112 10.19 -21.14 21.91
C ALA A 112 11.00 -20.16 22.76
N GLY A 113 11.45 -19.05 22.19
CA GLY A 113 12.00 -17.93 22.94
C GLY A 113 10.85 -17.40 23.76
N GLY A 114 10.65 -18.01 24.94
CA GLY A 114 9.43 -17.91 25.69
C GLY A 114 9.30 -16.51 26.25
N HIS A 115 8.61 -15.64 25.51
CA HIS A 115 8.24 -14.33 26.03
C HIS A 115 7.55 -14.47 27.40
N ALA A 116 6.84 -15.59 27.65
CA ALA A 116 6.11 -15.92 28.87
C ALA A 116 6.86 -15.73 30.20
N SER A 117 8.20 -15.83 30.24
CA SER A 117 8.99 -15.62 31.46
C SER A 117 9.74 -14.28 31.50
N LEU A 118 9.55 -13.40 30.51
CA LEU A 118 10.23 -12.12 30.46
C LEU A 118 9.76 -11.20 31.58
N THR A 119 10.72 -10.48 32.15
CA THR A 119 10.49 -9.32 33.02
C THR A 119 10.93 -8.09 32.25
N TRP A 120 10.12 -7.04 32.26
CA TRP A 120 10.41 -5.78 31.60
C TRP A 120 11.62 -5.10 32.25
N THR A 121 12.68 -4.89 31.47
CA THR A 121 13.89 -4.16 31.91
C THR A 121 14.19 -2.93 31.05
N GLY A 122 13.25 -2.54 30.18
CA GLY A 122 13.42 -1.48 29.19
C GLY A 122 13.58 -2.00 27.76
N TYR A 123 13.49 -1.09 26.78
CA TYR A 123 13.44 -1.44 25.35
C TYR A 123 14.70 -2.16 24.83
N ASN A 124 15.85 -1.99 25.48
CA ASN A 124 17.10 -2.68 25.10
C ASN A 124 16.99 -4.21 25.20
N MET A 125 16.07 -4.73 26.01
CA MET A 125 15.82 -6.18 26.09
C MET A 125 15.33 -6.77 24.76
N CYS A 126 14.69 -5.96 23.92
CA CYS A 126 14.21 -6.40 22.62
C CYS A 126 15.41 -6.63 21.69
N SER A 127 16.30 -5.63 21.59
CA SER A 127 17.46 -5.67 20.71
C SER A 127 18.56 -6.64 21.18
N SER A 128 18.59 -7.04 22.45
CA SER A 128 19.52 -8.10 22.90
C SER A 128 19.22 -9.48 22.28
N CYS A 129 17.96 -9.75 21.94
CA CYS A 129 17.55 -11.01 21.29
C CYS A 129 17.20 -10.83 19.81
N HIS A 130 16.76 -9.63 19.42
CA HIS A 130 16.27 -9.28 18.09
C HIS A 130 17.13 -8.20 17.42
N ASP A 131 18.46 -8.30 17.57
CA ASP A 131 19.41 -7.31 17.04
C ASP A 131 19.25 -7.07 15.53
N ALA A 132 19.09 -8.15 14.74
CA ALA A 132 18.88 -8.04 13.30
C ALA A 132 17.57 -7.30 12.96
N GLN A 133 16.48 -7.60 13.66
CA GLN A 133 15.19 -6.93 13.48
C GLN A 133 15.24 -5.47 13.93
N ALA A 134 15.92 -5.18 15.05
CA ALA A 134 16.11 -3.82 15.54
C ALA A 134 16.94 -2.99 14.55
N LYS A 135 18.03 -3.54 14.00
CA LYS A 135 18.83 -2.89 12.95
C LYS A 135 17.99 -2.67 11.69
N ALA A 136 17.21 -3.66 11.27
CA ALA A 136 16.35 -3.51 10.11
C ALA A 136 15.30 -2.41 10.34
N MET A 137 14.60 -2.41 11.47
CA MET A 137 13.65 -1.37 11.85
C MET A 137 14.30 0.01 11.96
N TYR A 138 15.50 0.10 12.53
CA TYR A 138 16.26 1.35 12.63
C TYR A 138 16.46 2.00 11.28
N GLN A 139 16.72 1.20 10.24
CA GLN A 139 16.93 1.72 8.88
C GLN A 139 15.63 2.06 8.15
N SER A 140 14.45 1.74 8.71
CA SER A 140 13.16 1.85 7.99
C SER A 140 12.68 3.28 7.89
N VAL A 141 11.81 3.55 6.93
CA VAL A 141 11.08 4.82 6.86
C VAL A 141 10.25 5.05 8.12
N HIS A 142 9.70 4.00 8.74
CA HIS A 142 8.93 4.14 9.98
C HIS A 142 9.76 4.70 11.15
N TYR A 143 11.05 4.34 11.23
CA TYR A 143 11.95 4.87 12.25
C TYR A 143 12.71 6.11 11.79
N GLN A 144 13.22 6.17 10.56
CA GLN A 144 13.99 7.33 10.10
C GLN A 144 13.11 8.52 9.72
N TRP A 145 11.84 8.28 9.36
CA TRP A 145 10.94 9.27 8.73
C TRP A 145 11.55 9.98 7.50
N LYS A 146 12.57 9.36 6.90
CA LYS A 146 13.32 9.76 5.71
C LYS A 146 13.76 8.47 5.02
N GLY A 147 13.76 8.46 3.68
CA GLY A 147 14.13 7.30 2.89
C GLY A 147 14.23 7.64 1.41
N SER A 148 14.40 6.63 0.56
CA SER A 148 14.47 6.77 -0.90
C SER A 148 13.19 7.42 -1.43
N ALA A 149 13.35 8.47 -2.23
CA ALA A 149 12.27 9.18 -2.89
C ALA A 149 12.45 9.21 -4.40
N ALA A 150 12.85 8.07 -4.97
CA ALA A 150 13.04 7.88 -6.40
C ALA A 150 11.78 8.27 -7.21
N GLU A 151 10.60 8.09 -6.61
CA GLU A 151 9.30 8.42 -7.21
C GLU A 151 8.85 9.87 -6.96
N MET A 152 9.77 10.76 -6.62
CA MET A 152 9.54 12.20 -6.49
C MET A 152 10.28 12.97 -7.59
N THR A 153 9.61 13.92 -8.26
CA THR A 153 10.23 14.79 -9.27
C THR A 153 10.98 15.99 -8.68
N THR A 154 10.91 16.18 -7.36
CA THR A 154 11.46 17.34 -6.65
C THR A 154 12.10 16.93 -5.35
N GLY A 155 12.98 17.79 -4.85
CA GLY A 155 13.76 17.54 -3.64
C GLY A 155 14.92 16.57 -3.86
N PRO A 156 15.69 16.29 -2.80
CA PRO A 156 16.81 15.36 -2.86
C PRO A 156 16.35 13.89 -3.00
N ALA A 157 17.27 13.00 -3.39
CA ALA A 157 16.99 11.57 -3.56
C ALA A 157 16.51 10.88 -2.27
N ALA A 158 16.89 11.40 -1.10
CA ALA A 158 16.37 10.95 0.18
C ALA A 158 15.62 12.10 0.88
N GLN A 159 14.35 11.89 1.19
CA GLN A 159 13.46 12.91 1.76
C GLN A 159 12.33 12.27 2.56
N GLY A 160 11.60 13.07 3.33
CA GLY A 160 10.50 12.57 4.14
C GLY A 160 10.00 13.58 5.15
N LYS A 161 9.33 13.06 6.17
CA LYS A 161 8.77 13.88 7.24
C LYS A 161 9.87 14.50 8.11
N MET A 162 11.07 13.91 8.12
CA MET A 162 12.17 14.38 8.96
C MET A 162 12.70 15.75 8.56
N ASP A 163 12.92 16.58 9.58
CA ASP A 163 13.51 17.90 9.46
C ASP A 163 14.92 17.82 8.90
N ALA A 164 15.17 18.59 7.86
CA ALA A 164 16.51 18.71 7.32
C ALA A 164 16.69 20.07 6.65
N VAL A 165 17.85 20.65 6.86
CA VAL A 165 18.28 21.92 6.23
C VAL A 165 18.73 21.74 4.78
N ASP A 166 18.80 20.49 4.30
CA ASP A 166 19.22 20.10 2.95
C ASP A 166 18.05 20.12 1.93
N GLY A 167 16.89 20.64 2.30
CA GLY A 167 15.69 20.62 1.46
C GLY A 167 14.95 19.29 1.44
N SER A 168 15.32 18.29 2.24
CA SER A 168 14.64 16.98 2.28
C SER A 168 13.36 16.95 3.13
N SER A 169 12.99 18.09 3.71
CA SER A 169 11.91 18.21 4.69
C SER A 169 10.58 18.45 3.98
N ALA A 170 9.75 17.42 3.92
CA ALA A 170 8.49 17.44 3.19
C ALA A 170 7.45 18.34 3.86
N LEU A 171 6.72 19.09 3.03
CA LEU A 171 5.54 19.86 3.47
C LEU A 171 4.25 19.08 3.25
N ASN A 172 3.23 19.37 4.08
CA ASN A 172 1.84 18.98 3.87
C ASN A 172 0.91 20.18 4.14
N ALA A 173 -0.37 20.10 3.77
CA ALA A 173 -1.33 21.18 4.02
C ALA A 173 -2.01 21.05 5.39
N TYR A 174 -1.51 20.19 6.30
CA TYR A 174 -2.04 19.98 7.65
C TYR A 174 -1.21 20.72 8.69
N CYS A 175 -0.24 20.04 9.30
CA CYS A 175 0.69 20.59 10.30
C CYS A 175 1.92 21.22 9.65
N ILE A 176 1.93 21.31 8.33
CA ILE A 176 3.01 21.81 7.49
C ILE A 176 4.24 20.90 7.56
N ASN A 177 4.97 20.92 8.67
CA ASN A 177 6.22 20.20 8.84
C ASN A 177 6.52 19.94 10.34
N ILE A 178 7.39 18.97 10.65
CA ILE A 178 7.66 18.62 12.06
C ILE A 178 8.70 19.55 12.72
N GLN A 179 9.41 20.39 11.96
CA GLN A 179 10.33 21.41 12.50
C GLN A 179 9.62 22.29 13.52
N GLY A 180 8.35 22.60 13.25
CA GLY A 180 7.52 23.41 14.11
C GLY A 180 7.19 22.80 15.46
N ASN A 181 7.20 21.46 15.61
CA ASN A 181 7.06 20.79 16.90
C ASN A 181 7.33 19.28 16.84
N TRP A 182 8.43 18.80 17.41
CA TRP A 182 8.68 17.35 17.50
C TRP A 182 7.74 16.63 18.47
N GLY A 183 7.35 17.25 19.59
CA GLY A 183 6.67 16.56 20.70
C GLY A 183 5.36 15.86 20.30
N PRO A 184 4.32 16.60 19.88
CA PRO A 184 3.06 16.01 19.41
C PRO A 184 3.23 15.16 18.15
N CYS A 185 4.14 15.53 17.25
CA CYS A 185 4.36 14.80 16.00
C CYS A 185 4.93 13.41 16.28
N GLY A 186 5.94 13.35 17.16
CA GLY A 186 6.68 12.15 17.57
C GLY A 186 5.82 11.13 18.31
N ALA A 187 4.61 11.48 18.74
CA ALA A 187 3.69 10.51 19.34
C ALA A 187 3.38 9.33 18.40
N CYS A 188 3.44 9.57 17.08
CA CYS A 188 3.28 8.56 16.04
C CYS A 188 4.62 8.01 15.49
N HIS A 189 5.77 8.41 16.05
CA HIS A 189 7.09 7.95 15.62
C HIS A 189 7.43 6.63 16.30
N ALA A 190 8.06 5.68 15.59
CA ALA A 190 8.37 4.34 16.10
C ALA A 190 9.55 4.30 17.11
N GLY A 191 9.92 5.45 17.67
CA GLY A 191 10.96 5.59 18.70
C GLY A 191 10.42 6.13 20.01
N THR A 192 11.26 6.11 21.03
CA THR A 192 10.95 6.52 22.41
C THR A 192 11.06 8.03 22.63
N GLY A 193 11.08 8.84 21.56
CA GLY A 193 10.99 10.29 21.63
C GLY A 193 12.25 11.08 21.27
N ALA A 194 13.39 10.43 21.06
CA ALA A 194 14.52 11.06 20.39
C ALA A 194 14.27 11.13 18.88
N LYS A 195 14.71 12.20 18.21
CA LYS A 195 14.77 12.22 16.75
C LYS A 195 15.78 11.16 16.28
N PRO A 196 15.46 10.33 15.29
CA PRO A 196 16.39 9.38 14.71
C PRO A 196 17.59 10.12 14.09
N VAL A 197 18.74 9.45 14.13
CA VAL A 197 19.97 9.88 13.46
C VAL A 197 20.26 8.85 12.38
N ALA A 198 20.47 9.29 11.14
CA ALA A 198 20.80 8.37 10.07
C ALA A 198 22.25 7.86 10.24
N THR A 199 22.42 6.56 10.43
CA THR A 199 23.73 5.90 10.48
C THR A 199 23.58 4.46 10.00
N ALA A 200 24.55 3.95 9.24
CA ALA A 200 24.59 2.54 8.84
C ALA A 200 24.87 1.61 10.02
N ASN A 201 25.54 2.10 11.06
CA ASN A 201 26.00 1.33 12.22
C ASN A 201 25.44 1.94 13.50
N PRO A 202 24.16 1.67 13.84
CA PRO A 202 23.56 2.20 15.06
C PRO A 202 24.21 1.60 16.31
N SER A 203 24.40 2.43 17.34
CA SER A 203 24.84 1.99 18.66
C SER A 203 23.74 1.21 19.38
N ALA A 204 24.12 0.49 20.45
CA ALA A 204 23.14 -0.19 21.31
C ALA A 204 22.10 0.79 21.91
N SER A 205 22.51 2.02 22.26
CA SER A 205 21.60 3.05 22.77
C SER A 205 20.63 3.56 21.70
N GLN A 206 21.08 3.67 20.45
CA GLN A 206 20.22 4.02 19.32
C GLN A 206 19.19 2.93 19.02
N LEU A 207 19.60 1.65 19.09
CA LEU A 207 18.68 0.52 18.96
C LEU A 207 17.69 0.45 20.13
N ALA A 208 18.13 0.77 21.36
CA ALA A 208 17.26 0.84 22.53
C ALA A 208 16.25 2.00 22.48
N ALA A 209 16.42 2.96 21.57
CA ALA A 209 15.46 4.03 21.35
C ALA A 209 14.31 3.65 20.40
N ILE A 210 14.28 2.42 19.88
CA ILE A 210 13.18 1.89 19.08
C ILE A 210 12.07 1.38 20.02
N ASP A 211 10.84 1.81 19.78
CA ASP A 211 9.67 1.32 20.52
C ASP A 211 9.02 0.16 19.75
N CYS A 212 9.53 -1.06 19.97
CA CYS A 212 9.00 -2.27 19.35
C CYS A 212 7.54 -2.56 19.73
N LEU A 213 7.12 -2.12 20.91
CA LEU A 213 5.83 -2.47 21.51
C LEU A 213 4.68 -1.65 20.90
N MET A 214 4.94 -0.54 20.22
CA MET A 214 3.90 0.17 19.44
C MET A 214 3.20 -0.76 18.44
N CYS A 215 3.99 -1.62 17.78
CA CYS A 215 3.50 -2.56 16.78
C CYS A 215 3.26 -3.95 17.39
N HIS A 216 4.12 -4.39 18.30
CA HIS A 216 4.12 -5.73 18.87
C HIS A 216 3.56 -5.75 20.31
N ASN A 217 2.25 -5.56 20.43
CA ASN A 217 1.53 -5.75 21.69
C ASN A 217 0.14 -6.35 21.45
N ASP A 218 -0.33 -7.15 22.42
CA ASP A 218 -1.70 -7.67 22.45
C ASP A 218 -2.68 -6.59 22.86
N THR A 219 -3.29 -5.96 21.84
CA THR A 219 -4.23 -4.85 22.02
C THR A 219 -5.53 -5.19 22.77
N VAL A 220 -5.74 -6.47 23.13
CA VAL A 220 -6.89 -6.97 23.87
C VAL A 220 -6.49 -7.37 25.28
N ASN A 221 -5.54 -8.31 25.42
CA ASN A 221 -5.23 -8.93 26.73
C ASN A 221 -4.03 -8.28 27.44
N ALA A 222 -3.19 -7.54 26.73
CA ALA A 222 -2.01 -6.87 27.29
C ALA A 222 -1.71 -5.58 26.52
N PRO A 223 -2.66 -4.61 26.50
CA PRO A 223 -2.54 -3.44 25.67
C PRO A 223 -1.37 -2.58 26.11
N TYR A 224 -0.64 -2.05 25.14
CA TYR A 224 0.44 -1.11 25.37
C TYR A 224 0.01 0.31 24.99
N SER A 225 0.37 1.27 25.84
CA SER A 225 0.24 2.70 25.58
C SER A 225 1.42 3.45 26.20
N ARG A 226 1.66 4.66 25.70
CA ARG A 226 2.78 5.48 26.13
C ARG A 226 2.37 6.93 26.25
N VAL A 227 3.03 7.65 27.14
CA VAL A 227 2.81 9.08 27.39
C VAL A 227 4.12 9.81 27.23
N ARG A 228 4.06 11.06 26.76
CA ARG A 228 5.25 11.90 26.70
C ARG A 228 5.53 12.43 28.10
N ASN A 229 6.68 12.08 28.65
CA ASN A 229 7.15 12.62 29.91
C ASN A 229 7.67 14.05 29.67
N ALA A 230 7.14 15.03 30.40
CA ALA A 230 7.50 16.43 30.23
C ALA A 230 8.93 16.74 30.73
N THR A 231 9.42 15.98 31.71
CA THR A 231 10.75 16.14 32.31
C THR A 231 11.83 15.53 31.42
N THR A 232 11.64 14.30 30.96
CA THR A 232 12.65 13.60 30.13
C THR A 232 12.51 13.94 28.65
N GLY A 233 11.32 14.38 28.23
CA GLY A 233 10.99 14.61 26.82
C GLY A 233 10.76 13.33 26.00
N LEU A 234 10.85 12.16 26.65
CA LEU A 234 10.71 10.83 26.05
C LEU A 234 9.26 10.34 26.09
N PHE A 235 8.94 9.39 25.22
CA PHE A 235 7.73 8.57 25.32
C PHE A 235 8.01 7.36 26.19
N GLU A 236 7.32 7.29 27.31
CA GLU A 236 7.48 6.26 28.33
C GLU A 236 6.16 5.47 28.45
N PRO A 237 6.21 4.18 28.83
CA PRO A 237 5.00 3.40 29.07
C PRO A 237 4.05 4.15 30.02
N ALA A 238 2.76 4.14 29.70
CA ALA A 238 1.77 4.79 30.55
C ALA A 238 1.76 4.17 31.96
N ALA A 239 1.48 5.00 32.96
CA ALA A 239 1.35 4.52 34.34
C ALA A 239 0.22 3.48 34.44
N GLY A 240 0.43 2.45 35.26
CA GLY A 240 -0.55 1.38 35.52
C GLY A 240 -0.52 0.20 34.54
N LEU A 241 0.36 0.22 33.52
CA LEU A 241 0.54 -0.95 32.65
C LEU A 241 1.33 -2.06 33.36
N ASN A 242 0.87 -3.31 33.19
CA ASN A 242 1.68 -4.47 33.53
C ASN A 242 2.66 -4.76 32.39
N MET A 243 3.82 -4.09 32.42
CA MET A 243 4.81 -4.20 31.36
C MET A 243 5.40 -5.61 31.21
N ASN A 244 5.45 -6.40 32.29
CA ASN A 244 5.84 -7.80 32.19
C ASN A 244 4.86 -8.56 31.30
N LEU A 245 3.56 -8.41 31.52
CA LEU A 245 2.53 -9.05 30.69
C LEU A 245 2.58 -8.57 29.23
N VAL A 246 2.83 -7.27 29.00
CA VAL A 246 2.98 -6.70 27.65
C VAL A 246 4.11 -7.40 26.88
N VAL A 247 5.32 -7.49 27.46
CA VAL A 247 6.43 -8.17 26.78
C VAL A 247 6.22 -9.67 26.68
N GLN A 248 5.58 -10.29 27.68
CA GLN A 248 5.22 -11.71 27.65
C GLN A 248 4.27 -12.06 26.51
N LYS A 249 3.50 -11.08 26.01
CA LYS A 249 2.57 -11.21 24.89
C LYS A 249 3.06 -10.56 23.59
N ALA A 250 4.26 -9.99 23.56
CA ALA A 250 4.79 -9.27 22.40
C ALA A 250 5.16 -10.18 21.20
N SER A 251 5.00 -11.51 21.31
CA SER A 251 5.27 -12.44 20.21
C SER A 251 4.19 -12.44 19.13
N ILE A 252 3.09 -11.70 19.33
CA ILE A 252 2.01 -11.62 18.37
C ILE A 252 2.37 -10.74 17.16
N LYS A 253 1.78 -11.06 16.01
CA LYS A 253 1.83 -10.20 14.82
C LYS A 253 0.97 -8.94 15.05
N PRO A 254 1.37 -7.79 14.50
CA PRO A 254 0.56 -6.58 14.56
C PRO A 254 -0.85 -6.82 13.98
N THR A 255 -1.85 -6.27 14.65
CA THR A 255 -3.24 -6.20 14.19
C THR A 255 -3.52 -4.85 13.56
N ARG A 256 -4.68 -4.69 12.91
CA ARG A 256 -5.12 -3.37 12.39
C ARG A 256 -5.11 -2.30 13.48
N LYS A 257 -5.49 -2.64 14.73
CA LYS A 257 -5.52 -1.69 15.85
C LYS A 257 -4.13 -1.13 16.19
N ASN A 258 -3.07 -1.93 16.07
CA ASN A 258 -1.69 -1.45 16.27
C ASN A 258 -1.33 -0.39 15.23
N CYS A 259 -1.61 -0.66 13.95
CA CYS A 259 -1.33 0.27 12.84
C CYS A 259 -2.16 1.55 12.94
N LEU A 260 -3.47 1.42 13.18
CA LEU A 260 -4.42 2.53 13.17
C LEU A 260 -4.24 3.48 14.35
N GLY A 261 -3.56 3.06 15.42
CA GLY A 261 -3.16 3.94 16.52
C GLY A 261 -2.42 5.20 16.06
N CYS A 262 -1.71 5.11 14.92
CA CYS A 262 -1.04 6.24 14.28
C CYS A 262 -1.64 6.60 12.91
N HIS A 263 -1.88 5.60 12.05
CA HIS A 263 -2.26 5.85 10.66
C HIS A 263 -3.64 6.49 10.50
N ALA A 264 -4.60 6.14 11.37
CA ALA A 264 -5.93 6.74 11.38
C ALA A 264 -5.93 8.16 11.99
N LYS A 265 -5.05 8.38 12.98
CA LYS A 265 -4.98 9.65 13.75
C LYS A 265 -4.07 10.72 13.12
N ALA A 266 -3.50 10.43 11.95
CA ALA A 266 -2.60 11.35 11.28
C ALA A 266 -3.29 12.69 11.02
N GLY A 267 -2.56 13.80 11.20
CA GLY A 267 -3.09 15.16 11.04
C GLY A 267 -3.78 15.75 12.27
N GLY A 268 -3.81 15.03 13.40
CA GLY A 268 -4.26 15.57 14.69
C GLY A 268 -5.55 14.95 15.24
N GLY A 269 -6.10 13.93 14.58
CA GLY A 269 -7.32 13.25 15.01
C GLY A 269 -7.70 12.12 14.07
N ASP A 270 -8.69 11.32 14.47
CA ASP A 270 -9.18 10.21 13.65
C ASP A 270 -9.73 10.71 12.31
N ALA A 271 -9.42 9.97 11.23
CA ALA A 271 -9.74 10.25 9.84
C ALA A 271 -9.38 11.66 9.33
N VAL A 272 -8.62 12.47 10.09
CA VAL A 272 -8.34 13.87 9.74
C VAL A 272 -7.55 13.95 8.45
N LYS A 273 -6.38 13.29 8.41
CA LYS A 273 -5.51 13.31 7.24
C LYS A 273 -5.96 12.33 6.17
N ARG A 274 -6.06 11.05 6.54
CA ARG A 274 -6.49 10.00 5.62
C ARG A 274 -8.01 9.92 5.66
N GLY A 275 -8.65 10.24 4.54
CA GLY A 275 -10.12 10.20 4.45
C GLY A 275 -10.68 8.81 4.15
N ASP A 276 -9.83 7.83 3.85
CA ASP A 276 -10.20 6.46 3.53
C ASP A 276 -9.79 5.45 4.62
N ILE A 277 -9.21 5.89 5.74
CA ILE A 277 -8.87 5.01 6.86
C ILE A 277 -9.16 5.72 8.19
N ALA A 278 -9.76 4.99 9.13
CA ALA A 278 -10.15 5.50 10.43
C ALA A 278 -9.96 4.42 11.51
N LEU A 279 -10.16 4.75 12.78
CA LEU A 279 -10.15 3.74 13.84
C LEU A 279 -11.22 2.65 13.61
N ALA A 280 -12.36 3.03 13.03
CA ALA A 280 -13.42 2.10 12.61
C ALA A 280 -12.89 0.99 11.68
N SER A 281 -11.93 1.27 10.80
CA SER A 281 -11.31 0.28 9.91
C SER A 281 -10.65 -0.89 10.66
N GLY A 282 -10.39 -0.74 11.96
CA GLY A 282 -9.83 -1.78 12.81
C GLY A 282 -10.85 -2.83 13.24
N THR A 283 -12.12 -2.45 13.39
CA THR A 283 -13.12 -3.22 14.14
C THR A 283 -14.46 -3.41 13.42
N THR A 284 -14.84 -2.53 12.50
CA THR A 284 -16.14 -2.57 11.82
C THR A 284 -16.41 -3.90 11.14
N ALA A 285 -17.65 -4.38 11.23
CA ALA A 285 -18.19 -5.50 10.49
C ALA A 285 -18.90 -5.06 9.19
N ASP A 286 -19.03 -3.75 8.95
CA ASP A 286 -19.72 -3.18 7.81
C ASP A 286 -18.95 -3.38 6.50
N VAL A 287 -19.43 -4.31 5.67
CA VAL A 287 -18.84 -4.58 4.36
C VAL A 287 -19.01 -3.42 3.38
N LEU A 288 -20.04 -2.56 3.55
CA LEU A 288 -20.21 -1.37 2.71
C LEU A 288 -19.13 -0.33 3.01
N TYR A 289 -18.61 -0.29 4.23
CA TYR A 289 -17.49 0.57 4.60
C TYR A 289 -16.20 0.11 3.91
N ASP A 290 -15.77 -1.13 4.13
CA ASP A 290 -14.63 -1.73 3.42
C ASP A 290 -14.76 -3.26 3.36
N THR A 291 -14.99 -3.81 2.17
CA THR A 291 -15.21 -5.24 1.98
C THR A 291 -13.98 -6.09 2.29
N HIS A 292 -12.78 -5.53 2.25
CA HIS A 292 -11.54 -6.26 2.50
C HIS A 292 -11.25 -6.34 3.99
N MET A 293 -11.46 -5.25 4.73
CA MET A 293 -11.11 -5.16 6.15
C MET A 293 -12.26 -5.50 7.10
N ALA A 294 -13.53 -5.42 6.66
CA ALA A 294 -14.69 -5.69 7.50
C ALA A 294 -14.61 -7.07 8.18
N THR A 295 -14.89 -7.09 9.48
CA THR A 295 -14.85 -8.28 10.34
C THR A 295 -16.08 -9.17 10.23
N GLY A 296 -17.16 -8.66 9.62
CA GLY A 296 -18.39 -9.40 9.34
C GLY A 296 -18.21 -10.36 8.17
N ASN A 297 -19.14 -10.36 7.22
CA ASN A 297 -19.03 -11.18 6.00
C ASN A 297 -18.03 -10.62 4.96
N GLY A 298 -17.04 -9.84 5.42
CA GLY A 298 -15.95 -9.29 4.60
C GLY A 298 -14.72 -10.20 4.60
N GLY A 299 -13.63 -9.71 3.99
CA GLY A 299 -12.37 -10.44 3.94
C GLY A 299 -11.63 -10.53 5.28
N ASN A 300 -11.97 -9.67 6.25
CA ASN A 300 -11.29 -9.51 7.54
C ASN A 300 -9.74 -9.44 7.41
N LEU A 301 -9.25 -8.87 6.32
CA LEU A 301 -7.82 -8.83 6.03
C LEU A 301 -7.09 -7.91 7.01
N ALA A 302 -5.97 -8.39 7.54
CA ALA A 302 -5.03 -7.54 8.27
C ALA A 302 -4.25 -6.66 7.28
N CYS A 303 -3.71 -5.52 7.74
CA CYS A 303 -2.97 -4.60 6.86
C CYS A 303 -1.86 -5.30 6.07
N GLN A 304 -1.14 -6.20 6.74
CA GLN A 304 -0.02 -6.98 6.22
C GLN A 304 -0.41 -8.04 5.16
N ALA A 305 -1.70 -8.28 4.93
CA ALA A 305 -2.15 -9.11 3.82
C ALA A 305 -1.90 -8.42 2.46
N CYS A 306 -1.93 -7.08 2.45
CA CYS A 306 -1.62 -6.26 1.27
C CYS A 306 -0.25 -5.57 1.43
N HIS A 307 -0.02 -4.93 2.57
CA HIS A 307 1.24 -4.28 2.92
C HIS A 307 2.25 -5.31 3.40
N THR A 308 2.86 -6.06 2.48
CA THR A 308 3.84 -7.08 2.83
C THR A 308 5.06 -6.47 3.51
N PHE A 309 5.64 -7.20 4.48
CA PHE A 309 6.82 -6.78 5.21
C PHE A 309 7.99 -7.72 4.92
N SER A 310 9.15 -7.14 4.60
CA SER A 310 10.42 -7.87 4.52
C SER A 310 11.48 -7.09 5.29
N SER A 311 12.09 -7.71 6.30
CA SER A 311 13.08 -7.02 7.17
C SER A 311 12.57 -5.67 7.71
N HIS A 312 11.32 -5.65 8.23
CA HIS A 312 10.65 -4.43 8.71
C HIS A 312 10.48 -3.31 7.66
N ARG A 313 10.70 -3.60 6.37
CA ARG A 313 10.34 -2.72 5.26
C ARG A 313 8.93 -3.03 4.79
N VAL A 314 8.10 -2.00 4.71
CA VAL A 314 6.70 -2.15 4.25
C VAL A 314 6.56 -1.89 2.76
N ALA A 315 5.79 -2.72 2.07
CA ALA A 315 5.36 -2.49 0.69
C ALA A 315 4.28 -1.40 0.60
N GLY A 316 4.32 -0.65 -0.50
CA GLY A 316 3.32 0.36 -0.84
C GLY A 316 3.69 1.80 -0.49
N ARG A 317 3.23 2.71 -1.34
CA ARG A 317 3.44 4.16 -1.22
C ARG A 317 2.19 4.89 -1.71
N GLY A 318 1.84 5.99 -1.03
CA GLY A 318 0.81 6.93 -1.48
C GLY A 318 1.42 8.09 -2.28
N SER A 319 0.60 8.76 -3.10
CA SER A 319 1.05 9.90 -3.92
C SER A 319 1.63 11.07 -3.12
N ASP A 320 1.18 11.28 -1.88
CA ASP A 320 1.67 12.34 -0.99
C ASP A 320 2.87 11.94 -0.12
N LEU A 321 3.23 10.66 -0.11
CA LEU A 321 4.37 10.18 0.65
C LEU A 321 5.63 10.34 -0.18
N ARG A 322 6.66 10.98 0.40
CA ARG A 322 7.94 11.16 -0.29
C ARG A 322 8.73 9.85 -0.34
N PRO A 323 9.09 9.24 0.80
CA PRO A 323 9.87 8.03 0.75
C PRO A 323 8.99 6.79 0.52
N GLU A 324 9.58 5.81 -0.15
CA GLU A 324 9.15 4.42 -0.10
C GLU A 324 10.06 3.63 0.85
N ASP A 325 9.48 2.67 1.58
CA ASP A 325 10.24 1.78 2.46
C ASP A 325 10.70 0.51 1.73
N SER A 326 9.94 0.10 0.72
CA SER A 326 10.21 -1.01 -0.20
C SER A 326 9.72 -0.64 -1.59
N THR A 327 10.42 -1.11 -2.62
CA THR A 327 10.00 -0.97 -4.03
C THR A 327 8.85 -1.91 -4.42
N LEU A 328 8.41 -2.77 -3.49
CA LEU A 328 7.25 -3.63 -3.72
C LEU A 328 5.96 -2.80 -3.68
N GLU A 329 5.20 -2.85 -4.77
CA GLU A 329 3.91 -2.18 -4.88
C GLU A 329 2.79 -2.97 -4.21
N VAL A 330 1.81 -2.25 -3.68
CA VAL A 330 0.52 -2.82 -3.27
C VAL A 330 -0.44 -2.71 -4.45
N ASN A 331 -0.89 -3.86 -4.97
CA ASN A 331 -1.75 -3.94 -6.13
C ASN A 331 -3.00 -4.80 -5.84
N CYS A 332 -4.14 -4.42 -6.39
CA CYS A 332 -5.38 -5.20 -6.32
C CYS A 332 -5.29 -6.47 -7.20
N SER A 333 -4.69 -6.35 -8.40
CA SER A 333 -4.65 -7.42 -9.40
C SER A 333 -3.37 -8.25 -9.28
N THR A 334 -3.38 -9.14 -8.30
CA THR A 334 -2.35 -10.16 -8.08
C THR A 334 -2.90 -11.55 -8.41
N SER A 335 -2.00 -12.53 -8.56
CA SER A 335 -2.38 -13.94 -8.73
C SER A 335 -3.18 -14.51 -7.55
N THR A 336 -3.06 -13.93 -6.36
CA THR A 336 -3.72 -14.41 -5.13
C THR A 336 -5.06 -13.73 -4.85
N CYS A 337 -5.30 -12.53 -5.40
CA CYS A 337 -6.50 -11.75 -5.13
C CYS A 337 -7.36 -11.66 -6.40
N HIS A 338 -7.05 -10.71 -7.28
CA HIS A 338 -7.81 -10.47 -8.50
C HIS A 338 -7.04 -10.90 -9.76
N ALA A 339 -6.79 -12.21 -9.88
CA ALA A 339 -5.88 -12.79 -10.88
C ALA A 339 -6.29 -12.53 -12.34
N THR A 340 -7.59 -12.36 -12.60
CA THR A 340 -8.13 -12.16 -13.96
C THR A 340 -8.29 -10.69 -14.33
N LYS A 341 -8.00 -9.76 -13.41
CA LYS A 341 -8.34 -8.34 -13.55
C LYS A 341 -7.24 -7.47 -14.18
N THR A 342 -6.17 -8.08 -14.67
CA THR A 342 -5.13 -7.41 -15.47
C THR A 342 -5.46 -7.39 -16.97
N ASN A 343 -6.37 -8.24 -17.44
CA ASN A 343 -6.66 -8.38 -18.86
C ASN A 343 -7.59 -7.24 -19.36
N MET A 344 -7.26 -6.65 -20.52
CA MET A 344 -8.01 -5.53 -21.12
C MET A 344 -9.17 -5.98 -22.04
N SER A 345 -9.36 -7.28 -22.22
CA SER A 345 -10.39 -7.85 -23.09
C SER A 345 -11.35 -8.75 -22.31
N THR A 346 -10.91 -9.29 -21.18
CA THR A 346 -11.67 -10.20 -20.32
C THR A 346 -11.44 -9.88 -18.85
N GLY A 347 -12.15 -10.55 -17.94
CA GLY A 347 -11.99 -10.39 -16.50
C GLY A 347 -13.10 -9.59 -15.85
N HIS A 348 -13.77 -8.68 -16.57
CA HIS A 348 -15.04 -8.08 -16.16
C HIS A 348 -16.22 -8.61 -16.96
N THR A 349 -17.44 -8.26 -16.55
CA THR A 349 -18.69 -8.67 -17.20
C THR A 349 -18.80 -8.21 -18.65
N THR A 350 -18.13 -7.11 -19.01
CA THR A 350 -18.10 -6.59 -20.38
C THR A 350 -16.67 -6.35 -20.86
N TYR A 351 -16.49 -6.40 -22.18
CA TYR A 351 -15.26 -6.00 -22.84
C TYR A 351 -14.90 -4.56 -22.47
N ASP A 352 -15.85 -3.63 -22.56
CA ASP A 352 -15.62 -2.22 -22.27
C ASP A 352 -15.05 -2.02 -20.86
N THR A 353 -15.66 -2.62 -19.85
CA THR A 353 -15.18 -2.51 -18.46
C THR A 353 -13.77 -3.10 -18.31
N SER A 354 -13.50 -4.24 -18.96
CA SER A 354 -12.16 -4.83 -18.96
C SER A 354 -11.15 -3.90 -19.62
N HIS A 355 -11.53 -3.25 -20.71
CA HIS A 355 -10.67 -2.33 -21.46
C HIS A 355 -10.28 -1.08 -20.67
N HIS A 356 -11.16 -0.59 -19.79
CA HIS A 356 -10.89 0.57 -18.96
C HIS A 356 -9.66 0.40 -18.04
N VAL A 357 -9.33 -0.81 -17.61
CA VAL A 357 -8.23 -1.05 -16.65
C VAL A 357 -6.85 -0.64 -17.20
N GLY A 358 -6.72 -0.47 -18.53
CA GLY A 358 -5.51 0.05 -19.16
C GLY A 358 -5.22 1.51 -18.82
N ARG A 359 -6.25 2.32 -18.54
CA ARG A 359 -6.12 3.78 -18.29
C ARG A 359 -6.90 4.29 -17.08
N VAL A 360 -7.69 3.46 -16.42
CA VAL A 360 -8.46 3.79 -15.22
C VAL A 360 -8.01 2.86 -14.09
N ALA A 361 -7.59 3.44 -12.97
CA ALA A 361 -7.21 2.66 -11.80
C ALA A 361 -8.44 1.95 -11.21
N CYS A 362 -8.24 0.75 -10.65
CA CYS A 362 -9.33 0.00 -10.00
C CYS A 362 -10.04 0.86 -8.95
N GLN A 363 -9.26 1.60 -8.16
CA GLN A 363 -9.73 2.54 -7.14
C GLN A 363 -10.72 3.57 -7.70
N SER A 364 -10.51 4.08 -8.93
CA SER A 364 -11.37 5.13 -9.50
C SER A 364 -12.83 4.67 -9.66
N CYS A 365 -13.04 3.40 -10.01
CA CYS A 365 -14.37 2.81 -10.14
C CYS A 365 -14.88 2.24 -8.82
N HIS A 366 -13.98 1.69 -8.00
CA HIS A 366 -14.32 0.96 -6.79
C HIS A 366 -14.31 1.82 -5.52
N ILE A 367 -13.92 3.10 -5.56
CA ILE A 367 -14.01 4.04 -4.44
C ILE A 367 -14.79 5.27 -4.91
N PRO A 368 -16.14 5.16 -5.04
CA PRO A 368 -16.97 6.25 -5.55
C PRO A 368 -17.07 7.42 -4.55
N LYS A 369 -16.90 7.13 -3.25
CA LYS A 369 -16.93 8.07 -2.15
C LYS A 369 -15.93 7.64 -1.07
N TYR A 370 -15.44 8.60 -0.31
CA TYR A 370 -14.59 8.40 0.86
C TYR A 370 -15.11 9.22 2.04
N ALA A 371 -14.46 9.13 3.21
CA ALA A 371 -14.94 9.70 4.47
C ALA A 371 -16.33 9.20 4.84
N ARG A 372 -16.60 7.92 4.54
CA ARG A 372 -17.86 7.26 4.87
C ARG A 372 -17.82 6.84 6.32
N ASN A 373 -18.94 6.97 7.03
CA ASN A 373 -19.04 6.43 8.38
C ASN A 373 -19.35 4.94 8.29
N ALA A 374 -18.70 4.11 9.11
CA ALA A 374 -19.14 2.74 9.29
C ALA A 374 -20.48 2.72 10.03
N ASN A 375 -21.41 1.87 9.60
CA ASN A 375 -22.77 1.85 10.15
C ASN A 375 -22.87 1.25 11.58
N ASP A 376 -21.80 0.62 12.06
CA ASP A 376 -21.75 -0.13 13.32
C ASP A 376 -20.72 0.40 14.34
N THR A 377 -20.08 1.54 14.04
CA THR A 377 -19.16 2.22 14.97
C THR A 377 -19.54 3.68 15.15
N ALA A 378 -18.88 4.36 16.09
CA ALA A 378 -19.06 5.79 16.26
C ALA A 378 -18.63 6.56 14.99
N ALA A 379 -19.53 7.38 14.45
CA ALA A 379 -19.30 8.20 13.26
C ALA A 379 -18.23 9.27 13.53
N THR A 380 -16.99 8.96 13.17
CA THR A 380 -15.79 9.77 13.42
C THR A 380 -14.95 9.97 12.15
N GLU A 381 -15.43 9.48 11.02
CA GLU A 381 -14.70 9.42 9.74
C GLU A 381 -14.78 10.71 8.92
N ALA A 382 -15.43 11.76 9.46
CA ALA A 382 -15.43 13.09 8.87
C ALA A 382 -13.99 13.58 8.70
N THR A 383 -13.58 13.77 7.45
CA THR A 383 -12.20 14.09 7.12
C THR A 383 -12.02 15.57 6.86
N GLU A 384 -10.83 16.10 7.15
CA GLU A 384 -10.56 17.52 6.96
C GLU A 384 -10.43 17.85 5.47
N THR A 385 -11.20 18.85 5.02
CA THR A 385 -11.19 19.40 3.66
C THR A 385 -10.49 20.76 3.59
N TYR A 386 -10.49 21.50 4.70
CA TYR A 386 -9.82 22.79 4.83
C TYR A 386 -9.26 22.99 6.24
N ARG A 387 -8.15 23.74 6.36
CA ARG A 387 -7.58 24.18 7.64
C ARG A 387 -7.22 25.66 7.59
N ASN A 388 -7.64 26.40 8.60
CA ASN A 388 -7.26 27.80 8.76
C ASN A 388 -6.34 27.98 9.97
N TRP A 389 -5.05 28.21 9.72
CA TRP A 389 -4.09 28.49 10.78
C TRP A 389 -4.21 29.89 11.37
N GLN A 390 -4.90 30.82 10.70
CA GLN A 390 -5.08 32.19 11.19
C GLN A 390 -6.06 32.28 12.35
N VAL A 391 -6.82 31.22 12.62
CA VAL A 391 -7.82 31.16 13.68
C VAL A 391 -7.38 30.12 14.69
N ALA A 392 -7.28 30.52 15.95
CA ALA A 392 -6.94 29.66 17.06
C ALA A 392 -8.16 29.38 17.93
N GLU A 393 -8.42 28.10 18.17
CA GLU A 393 -9.50 27.63 19.05
C GLU A 393 -8.91 26.84 20.22
N TRP A 394 -9.37 27.11 21.44
CA TRP A 394 -8.91 26.36 22.61
C TRP A 394 -9.53 24.95 22.62
N ASN A 395 -8.68 23.92 22.62
CA ASN A 395 -9.11 22.53 22.76
C ASN A 395 -8.85 22.05 24.20
N ALA A 396 -9.92 21.94 24.99
CA ALA A 396 -9.83 21.49 26.38
C ALA A 396 -9.38 20.03 26.54
N THR A 397 -9.64 19.16 25.55
CA THR A 397 -9.24 17.75 25.60
C THR A 397 -7.74 17.58 25.39
N LEU A 398 -7.17 18.34 24.46
CA LEU A 398 -5.73 18.33 24.16
C LEU A 398 -4.95 19.35 25.01
N ASN A 399 -5.66 20.18 25.79
CA ASN A 399 -5.14 21.25 26.62
C ASN A 399 -4.18 22.18 25.84
N ARG A 400 -4.61 22.63 24.66
CA ARG A 400 -3.82 23.49 23.77
C ARG A 400 -4.72 24.20 22.75
N TYR A 401 -4.19 25.24 22.10
CA TYR A 401 -4.83 25.85 20.94
C TYR A 401 -4.70 24.96 19.71
N GLU A 402 -5.72 24.95 18.86
CA GLU A 402 -5.77 24.22 17.58
C GLU A 402 -6.21 25.16 16.46
N PRO A 403 -5.76 24.93 15.21
CA PRO A 403 -6.27 25.67 14.07
C PRO A 403 -7.71 25.25 13.76
N MET A 404 -8.50 26.14 13.16
CA MET A 404 -9.88 25.84 12.78
C MET A 404 -9.93 24.90 11.56
N PRO A 405 -10.49 23.67 11.68
CA PRO A 405 -10.67 22.77 10.56
C PRO A 405 -12.09 22.87 9.97
N THR A 406 -12.23 22.59 8.68
CA THR A 406 -13.50 22.21 8.07
C THR A 406 -13.45 20.72 7.75
N LYS A 407 -14.47 19.97 8.17
CA LYS A 407 -14.58 18.53 7.94
C LYS A 407 -15.87 18.18 7.22
N ALA A 408 -15.84 17.08 6.47
CA ALA A 408 -17.01 16.57 5.77
C ALA A 408 -16.95 15.04 5.61
N ASN A 409 -18.12 14.45 5.38
CA ASN A 409 -18.32 13.05 5.10
C ASN A 409 -18.75 12.81 3.64
N ASP A 410 -18.74 11.55 3.22
CA ASP A 410 -19.30 11.07 1.95
C ASP A 410 -18.82 11.86 0.73
N LEU A 411 -17.54 12.24 0.78
CA LEU A 411 -16.92 13.10 -0.20
C LEU A 411 -16.69 12.34 -1.50
N LYS A 412 -16.94 13.05 -2.60
CA LYS A 412 -16.58 12.61 -3.94
C LYS A 412 -15.06 12.81 -4.17
N PRO A 413 -14.33 11.82 -4.69
CA PRO A 413 -12.92 11.98 -5.04
C PRO A 413 -12.69 13.08 -6.09
N ALA A 414 -11.55 13.76 -5.96
CA ALA A 414 -10.93 14.40 -7.11
C ALA A 414 -10.25 13.33 -7.96
N TYR A 415 -10.18 13.53 -9.28
CA TYR A 415 -9.53 12.57 -10.17
C TYR A 415 -8.40 13.24 -10.93
N ALA A 416 -7.27 12.53 -11.06
CA ALA A 416 -6.11 13.01 -11.79
C ALA A 416 -5.36 11.83 -12.42
N PHE A 417 -4.65 12.08 -13.52
CA PHE A 417 -3.76 11.09 -14.10
C PHE A 417 -2.51 10.96 -13.23
N TRP A 418 -2.11 9.73 -12.95
CA TRP A 418 -0.92 9.43 -12.16
C TRP A 418 -0.14 8.28 -12.81
N ASN A 419 1.18 8.46 -12.89
CA ASN A 419 2.12 7.50 -13.47
C ASN A 419 3.00 6.80 -12.42
N GLY A 420 2.67 6.94 -11.13
CA GLY A 420 3.49 6.43 -10.00
C GLY A 420 4.41 7.49 -9.39
N VAL A 421 4.77 8.52 -10.15
CA VAL A 421 5.65 9.61 -9.73
C VAL A 421 4.83 10.78 -9.19
N SER A 422 5.35 11.50 -8.19
CA SER A 422 4.71 12.68 -7.61
C SER A 422 5.62 13.89 -7.61
N TRP A 423 5.01 15.07 -7.64
CA TRP A 423 5.68 16.32 -7.34
C TRP A 423 5.35 16.70 -5.89
N GLY A 424 6.34 17.24 -5.17
CA GLY A 424 6.21 17.55 -3.76
C GLY A 424 6.98 18.79 -3.33
N ASN A 425 6.34 19.66 -2.55
CA ASN A 425 6.98 20.83 -1.99
C ASN A 425 7.77 20.48 -0.71
N ASN A 426 8.95 21.08 -0.56
CA ASN A 426 9.81 20.96 0.62
C ASN A 426 10.10 22.32 1.24
N SER A 427 10.43 22.37 2.53
CA SER A 427 10.57 23.62 3.32
C SER A 427 11.53 24.66 2.74
N PHE A 428 12.49 24.25 1.91
CA PHE A 428 13.51 25.13 1.33
C PHE A 428 13.30 25.41 -0.16
N ASP A 429 12.30 24.79 -0.80
CA ASP A 429 12.01 24.98 -2.21
C ASP A 429 11.16 26.24 -2.43
N ALA A 430 11.17 26.76 -3.67
CA ALA A 430 10.22 27.79 -4.06
C ALA A 430 8.82 27.19 -4.16
N ALA A 431 7.83 27.86 -3.58
CA ALA A 431 6.43 27.48 -3.69
C ALA A 431 5.95 27.66 -5.13
N VAL A 432 5.20 26.68 -5.64
CA VAL A 432 4.67 26.68 -7.01
C VAL A 432 3.19 27.01 -6.96
N LEU A 433 2.78 28.08 -7.65
CA LEU A 433 1.37 28.45 -7.80
C LEU A 433 0.73 27.61 -8.91
N ASP A 434 -0.44 27.06 -8.63
CA ASP A 434 -1.29 26.43 -9.63
C ASP A 434 -2.24 27.49 -10.22
N PRO A 435 -2.07 27.91 -11.49
CA PRO A 435 -2.90 28.95 -12.07
C PRO A 435 -4.36 28.51 -12.26
N ALA A 436 -4.65 27.21 -12.28
CA ALA A 436 -6.01 26.71 -12.46
C ALA A 436 -6.83 26.81 -11.16
N THR A 437 -6.20 26.62 -10.01
CA THR A 437 -6.88 26.68 -8.69
C THR A 437 -6.61 27.97 -7.93
N GLY A 438 -5.55 28.70 -8.28
CA GLY A 438 -5.06 29.85 -7.52
C GLY A 438 -4.39 29.48 -6.20
N ALA A 439 -4.16 28.19 -5.94
CA ALA A 439 -3.52 27.69 -4.73
C ALA A 439 -2.06 27.29 -4.98
N TYR A 440 -1.24 27.37 -3.94
CA TYR A 440 0.14 26.88 -3.98
C TYR A 440 0.20 25.38 -3.72
N GLN A 441 0.90 24.68 -4.61
CA GLN A 441 1.00 23.24 -4.62
C GLN A 441 1.84 22.74 -3.43
N ILE A 442 1.32 21.72 -2.74
CA ILE A 442 2.05 21.00 -1.69
C ILE A 442 2.39 19.58 -2.12
N SER A 443 1.43 18.86 -2.71
CA SER A 443 1.65 17.54 -3.29
C SER A 443 0.75 17.32 -4.49
N ARG A 444 1.32 16.79 -5.58
CA ARG A 444 0.64 16.54 -6.85
C ARG A 444 0.99 15.17 -7.41
N PRO A 445 0.00 14.37 -7.86
CA PRO A 445 0.32 13.26 -8.76
C PRO A 445 0.85 13.82 -10.08
N VAL A 446 1.86 13.16 -10.64
CA VAL A 446 2.35 13.47 -11.99
C VAL A 446 1.70 12.53 -13.00
N GLY A 447 1.14 13.08 -14.06
CA GLY A 447 0.54 12.32 -15.13
C GLY A 447 -0.36 13.17 -16.00
N THR A 448 -0.54 12.76 -17.25
CA THR A 448 -1.44 13.44 -18.20
C THR A 448 -2.21 12.42 -19.02
N LEU A 449 -3.21 12.88 -19.76
CA LEU A 449 -3.95 12.07 -20.73
C LEU A 449 -3.05 11.42 -21.80
N ASN A 450 -1.94 12.09 -22.12
CA ASN A 450 -0.91 11.64 -23.06
C ASN A 450 0.28 10.99 -22.35
N GLY A 451 0.16 10.71 -21.06
CA GLY A 451 1.20 10.04 -20.29
C GLY A 451 1.52 8.65 -20.86
N PRO A 452 2.74 8.15 -20.59
CA PRO A 452 3.19 6.84 -21.06
C PRO A 452 2.28 5.71 -20.59
N ALA A 453 2.45 4.54 -21.18
CA ALA A 453 1.78 3.31 -20.74
C ALA A 453 1.97 3.13 -19.21
N GLY A 454 0.89 2.73 -18.52
CA GLY A 454 0.85 2.68 -17.06
C GLY A 454 0.32 3.94 -16.39
N THR A 455 0.26 5.08 -17.09
CA THR A 455 -0.43 6.28 -16.56
C THR A 455 -1.95 6.05 -16.54
N LYS A 456 -2.54 6.06 -15.34
CA LYS A 456 -3.98 5.84 -15.15
C LYS A 456 -4.64 7.00 -14.43
N LEU A 457 -5.95 7.11 -14.59
CA LEU A 457 -6.79 8.02 -13.82
C LEU A 457 -7.04 7.42 -12.44
N TYR A 458 -6.61 8.09 -11.37
CA TYR A 458 -6.74 7.68 -9.97
C TYR A 458 -7.69 8.61 -9.19
N PRO A 459 -8.34 8.10 -8.11
CA PRO A 459 -9.09 8.93 -7.18
C PRO A 459 -8.19 9.45 -6.06
N PHE A 460 -8.41 10.71 -5.67
CA PHE A 460 -7.65 11.41 -4.65
C PHE A 460 -8.59 12.12 -3.69
N LYS A 461 -8.23 12.11 -2.41
CA LYS A 461 -8.64 13.16 -1.49
C LYS A 461 -7.94 14.44 -1.91
N TYR A 462 -8.71 15.51 -2.03
CA TYR A 462 -8.23 16.86 -2.26
C TYR A 462 -8.52 17.72 -1.04
N LYS A 463 -7.51 18.46 -0.57
CA LYS A 463 -7.60 19.23 0.67
C LYS A 463 -6.85 20.55 0.51
N THR A 464 -7.39 21.61 1.10
CA THR A 464 -6.79 22.94 1.08
C THR A 464 -6.42 23.44 2.49
N ALA A 465 -5.61 24.49 2.58
CA ALA A 465 -5.32 25.18 3.83
C ALA A 465 -4.87 26.63 3.60
N SER A 466 -5.08 27.50 4.59
CA SER A 466 -4.44 28.82 4.66
C SER A 466 -3.09 28.68 5.38
N GLN A 467 -2.00 29.02 4.69
CA GLN A 467 -0.63 28.93 5.21
C GLN A 467 0.17 30.18 4.83
N ALA A 468 1.19 30.53 5.63
CA ALA A 468 2.03 31.68 5.36
C ALA A 468 3.03 31.40 4.21
N LEU A 469 3.17 32.38 3.32
CA LEU A 469 4.17 32.44 2.26
C LEU A 469 5.09 33.63 2.53
N ALA A 470 6.39 33.37 2.65
CA ALA A 470 7.41 34.39 2.86
C ALA A 470 8.56 34.18 1.88
N ASN A 471 8.98 35.24 1.18
CA ASN A 471 10.06 35.20 0.20
C ASN A 471 9.92 34.03 -0.81
N GLY A 472 8.70 33.78 -1.29
CA GLY A 472 8.40 32.70 -2.22
C GLY A 472 8.43 31.28 -1.64
N LYS A 473 8.51 31.10 -0.31
CA LYS A 473 8.52 29.79 0.36
C LYS A 473 7.33 29.64 1.29
N ILE A 474 6.75 28.44 1.34
CA ILE A 474 5.73 28.11 2.35
C ILE A 474 6.45 27.98 3.70
N VAL A 475 6.00 28.74 4.69
CA VAL A 475 6.65 28.79 6.00
C VAL A 475 6.23 27.58 6.85
N PRO A 476 7.18 26.78 7.35
CA PRO A 476 6.94 25.79 8.40
C PRO A 476 6.51 26.46 9.70
N LEU A 477 5.21 26.60 9.93
CA LEU A 477 4.68 27.22 11.14
C LEU A 477 5.27 26.55 12.40
N ALA A 478 5.73 27.35 13.36
CA ALA A 478 6.12 26.86 14.68
C ALA A 478 4.88 26.41 15.47
N THR A 479 4.43 25.18 15.20
CA THR A 479 3.24 24.62 15.84
C THR A 479 3.36 24.51 17.36
N SER A 480 4.57 24.45 17.93
CA SER A 480 4.79 24.55 19.38
C SER A 480 4.33 25.91 19.92
N THR A 481 4.72 27.00 19.26
CA THR A 481 4.31 28.36 19.63
C THR A 481 2.80 28.53 19.46
N PHE A 482 2.26 28.09 18.32
CA PHE A 482 0.84 28.19 18.05
C PHE A 482 0.00 27.42 19.06
N PHE A 483 0.33 26.15 19.33
CA PHE A 483 -0.43 25.33 20.28
C PHE A 483 -0.38 25.88 21.71
N ALA A 484 0.72 26.51 22.10
CA ALA A 484 0.85 27.10 23.44
C ALA A 484 0.11 28.43 23.59
N THR A 485 0.05 29.26 22.54
CA THR A 485 -0.32 30.68 22.67
C THR A 485 -1.54 31.10 21.83
N GLY A 486 -1.91 30.33 20.82
CA GLY A 486 -2.88 30.72 19.81
C GLY A 486 -2.42 31.87 18.90
N ASN A 487 -1.18 32.37 19.06
CA ASN A 487 -0.67 33.50 18.29
C ASN A 487 -0.10 33.02 16.94
N TYR A 488 -0.92 33.15 15.88
CA TYR A 488 -0.52 32.79 14.52
C TYR A 488 0.70 33.57 14.02
N ASP A 489 0.70 34.90 14.20
CA ASP A 489 1.77 35.75 13.67
C ASP A 489 3.12 35.42 14.31
N GLN A 490 3.16 35.24 15.63
CA GLN A 490 4.39 34.82 16.30
C GLN A 490 4.85 33.42 15.83
N ALA A 491 3.92 32.48 15.67
CA ALA A 491 4.26 31.14 15.18
C ALA A 491 4.79 31.14 13.74
N VAL A 492 4.34 32.07 12.88
CA VAL A 492 4.89 32.26 11.53
C VAL A 492 6.30 32.84 11.62
N LYS A 493 6.50 33.87 12.44
CA LYS A 493 7.82 34.52 12.65
C LYS A 493 8.86 33.55 13.18
N ASP A 494 8.49 32.70 14.14
CA ASP A 494 9.34 31.63 14.65
C ASP A 494 9.63 30.59 13.56
N GLY A 495 8.62 30.26 12.76
CA GLY A 495 8.72 29.33 11.64
C GLY A 495 9.67 29.78 10.53
N MET A 496 9.72 31.09 10.25
CA MET A 496 10.66 31.68 9.28
C MET A 496 12.12 31.40 9.64
N VAL A 497 12.45 31.44 10.94
CA VAL A 497 13.80 31.18 11.41
C VAL A 497 14.26 29.76 11.07
N TYR A 498 13.35 28.77 11.07
CA TYR A 498 13.67 27.37 10.72
C TYR A 498 14.11 27.19 9.27
N ILE A 499 13.63 28.05 8.37
CA ILE A 499 13.98 28.04 6.95
C ILE A 499 15.03 29.12 6.60
N GLY A 500 15.71 29.66 7.61
CA GLY A 500 16.80 30.62 7.43
C GLY A 500 16.36 32.02 7.03
N LEU A 501 15.07 32.36 7.22
CA LEU A 501 14.55 33.71 6.99
C LEU A 501 14.56 34.52 8.30
N PRO A 502 14.88 35.83 8.27
CA PRO A 502 14.66 36.71 9.40
C PRO A 502 13.19 36.68 9.85
N SER A 503 12.94 36.69 11.15
CA SER A 503 11.58 36.76 11.72
C SER A 503 10.83 38.07 11.37
N THR A 504 11.54 39.06 10.83
CA THR A 504 10.98 40.33 10.33
C THR A 504 10.58 40.28 8.86
N THR A 505 10.83 39.17 8.16
CA THR A 505 10.46 39.01 6.75
C THR A 505 8.94 39.14 6.59
N ALA A 506 8.49 40.02 5.68
CA ALA A 506 7.07 40.14 5.38
C ALA A 506 6.52 38.83 4.79
N TYR A 507 5.30 38.47 5.18
CA TYR A 507 4.60 37.31 4.63
C TYR A 507 3.17 37.67 4.22
N THR A 508 2.60 36.83 3.36
CA THR A 508 1.18 36.83 3.04
C THR A 508 0.59 35.47 3.38
N ASN A 509 -0.73 35.43 3.60
CA ASN A 509 -1.44 34.16 3.71
C ASN A 509 -1.93 33.73 2.33
N VAL A 510 -1.67 32.48 1.99
CA VAL A 510 -2.05 31.90 0.70
C VAL A 510 -2.82 30.61 0.90
N THR A 511 -3.69 30.31 -0.05
CA THR A 511 -4.29 28.99 -0.15
C THR A 511 -3.23 28.02 -0.64
N THR A 512 -3.13 26.88 0.02
CA THR A 512 -2.33 25.74 -0.39
C THR A 512 -3.22 24.53 -0.58
N ASP A 513 -2.80 23.58 -1.39
CA ASP A 513 -3.59 22.39 -1.69
C ASP A 513 -2.73 21.13 -1.90
N GLU A 514 -3.32 19.98 -1.60
CA GLU A 514 -2.67 18.69 -1.78
C GLU A 514 -3.62 17.58 -2.21
N TYR A 515 -3.05 16.63 -2.94
CA TYR A 515 -3.71 15.41 -3.40
C TYR A 515 -3.15 14.19 -2.68
N GLN A 516 -4.04 13.35 -2.15
CA GLN A 516 -3.68 12.11 -1.46
C GLN A 516 -4.48 10.97 -2.09
N VAL A 517 -3.79 10.00 -2.70
CA VAL A 517 -4.45 8.88 -3.37
C VAL A 517 -5.32 8.09 -2.37
N LEU A 518 -6.51 7.70 -2.83
CA LEU A 518 -7.45 6.88 -2.05
C LEU A 518 -7.27 5.41 -2.43
N ASN A 519 -7.12 4.54 -1.43
CA ASN A 519 -6.85 3.10 -1.62
C ASN A 519 -7.75 2.19 -0.78
N HIS A 520 -8.39 2.72 0.26
CA HIS A 520 -9.22 1.97 1.19
C HIS A 520 -10.68 2.43 1.12
N GLN A 521 -11.53 1.90 2.01
CA GLN A 521 -12.98 2.05 1.96
C GLN A 521 -13.55 1.56 0.63
N VAL A 522 -13.13 0.36 0.19
CA VAL A 522 -13.70 -0.27 -1.02
C VAL A 522 -15.00 -0.99 -0.65
N PRO A 523 -16.19 -0.55 -1.09
CA PRO A 523 -17.43 -1.28 -0.89
C PRO A 523 -17.51 -2.53 -1.79
N PRO A 524 -18.49 -3.41 -1.59
CA PRO A 524 -18.73 -4.56 -2.46
C PRO A 524 -19.02 -4.09 -3.89
N ALA A 525 -18.41 -4.74 -4.90
CA ALA A 525 -18.51 -4.27 -6.29
C ALA A 525 -19.95 -4.18 -6.81
N ALA A 526 -20.79 -5.17 -6.49
CA ALA A 526 -22.18 -5.22 -6.93
C ALA A 526 -22.97 -4.02 -6.39
N GLY A 527 -23.47 -3.17 -7.30
CA GLY A 527 -24.29 -2.00 -6.97
C GLY A 527 -23.53 -0.78 -6.45
N ASN A 528 -22.23 -0.88 -6.13
CA ASN A 528 -21.46 0.24 -5.58
C ASN A 528 -20.31 0.72 -6.47
N ALA A 529 -19.81 -0.11 -7.40
CA ALA A 529 -18.85 0.36 -8.38
C ALA A 529 -19.50 1.40 -9.33
N LEU A 530 -18.73 2.40 -9.78
CA LEU A 530 -19.22 3.40 -10.71
C LEU A 530 -19.75 2.76 -12.00
N ALA A 531 -21.03 3.01 -12.30
CA ALA A 531 -21.63 2.63 -13.57
C ALA A 531 -21.22 3.58 -14.70
N CYS A 532 -21.44 3.18 -15.96
CA CYS A 532 -21.11 3.98 -17.14
C CYS A 532 -21.69 5.40 -17.05
N ALA A 533 -22.94 5.51 -16.59
CA ALA A 533 -23.68 6.77 -16.41
C ALA A 533 -22.98 7.80 -15.49
N ALA A 534 -22.12 7.33 -14.58
CA ALA A 534 -21.36 8.20 -13.69
C ALA A 534 -20.32 9.05 -14.44
N CYS A 535 -19.87 8.59 -15.62
CA CYS A 535 -18.80 9.22 -16.40
C CYS A 535 -19.22 9.55 -17.84
N HIS A 536 -20.24 8.86 -18.36
CA HIS A 536 -20.70 8.94 -19.74
C HIS A 536 -22.24 9.03 -19.81
N PRO A 537 -22.81 9.76 -20.77
CA PRO A 537 -22.15 10.77 -21.58
C PRO A 537 -21.76 11.99 -20.74
N ASN A 538 -20.79 12.78 -21.23
CA ASN A 538 -20.23 13.91 -20.48
C ASN A 538 -21.28 14.92 -19.98
N ALA A 539 -22.36 15.12 -20.75
CA ALA A 539 -23.42 16.07 -20.42
C ALA A 539 -24.16 15.73 -19.12
N THR A 540 -24.39 14.45 -18.85
CA THR A 540 -25.17 13.96 -17.71
C THR A 540 -24.30 13.28 -16.64
N ALA A 541 -22.99 13.19 -16.86
CA ALA A 541 -22.06 12.53 -15.95
C ALA A 541 -22.04 13.20 -14.57
N THR A 542 -22.28 12.39 -13.53
CA THR A 542 -22.36 12.85 -12.13
C THR A 542 -21.03 12.76 -11.40
N GLN A 543 -20.15 11.82 -11.79
CA GLN A 543 -18.87 11.57 -11.16
C GLN A 543 -17.72 12.22 -11.93
N MET A 544 -17.58 11.95 -13.22
CA MET A 544 -16.43 12.45 -13.99
C MET A 544 -16.88 13.00 -15.35
N LYS A 545 -16.60 14.28 -15.60
CA LYS A 545 -16.85 14.91 -16.90
C LYS A 545 -15.60 14.81 -17.77
N LEU A 546 -15.44 13.68 -18.47
CA LEU A 546 -14.23 13.36 -19.23
C LEU A 546 -13.86 14.37 -20.31
N VAL A 547 -14.85 14.93 -21.02
CA VAL A 547 -14.59 15.92 -22.07
C VAL A 547 -14.22 17.27 -21.48
N THR A 548 -15.00 17.74 -20.51
CA THR A 548 -14.82 19.08 -19.93
C THR A 548 -13.59 19.18 -19.03
N ASN A 549 -13.29 18.11 -18.27
CA ASN A 549 -12.29 18.18 -17.21
C ASN A 549 -11.02 17.38 -17.51
N PHE A 550 -11.02 16.47 -18.49
CA PHE A 550 -9.92 15.52 -18.72
C PHE A 550 -9.39 15.50 -20.15
N GLY A 551 -9.83 16.42 -21.01
CA GLY A 551 -9.27 16.58 -22.36
C GLY A 551 -9.70 15.52 -23.37
N TYR A 552 -10.74 14.73 -23.08
CA TYR A 552 -11.27 13.73 -24.03
C TYR A 552 -12.12 14.32 -25.17
N GLY A 553 -12.27 15.65 -25.22
CA GLY A 553 -13.00 16.35 -26.29
C GLY A 553 -12.32 16.24 -27.66
N LEU A 554 -13.06 16.59 -28.71
CA LEU A 554 -12.49 16.77 -30.05
C LEU A 554 -11.49 17.92 -30.04
N LYS A 555 -10.42 17.81 -30.85
CA LYS A 555 -9.39 18.85 -30.97
C LYS A 555 -9.88 20.11 -31.68
N ALA A 556 -10.96 20.01 -32.44
CA ALA A 556 -11.59 21.10 -33.19
C ALA A 556 -13.09 20.84 -33.36
N ALA A 557 -13.80 21.78 -33.99
CA ALA A 557 -15.19 21.58 -34.38
C ALA A 557 -15.34 20.33 -35.26
N THR A 558 -16.46 19.60 -35.10
CA THR A 558 -16.70 18.35 -35.84
C THR A 558 -16.57 18.52 -37.34
N SER A 559 -17.02 19.65 -37.89
CA SER A 559 -16.88 19.98 -39.32
C SER A 559 -15.42 19.98 -39.79
N VAL A 560 -14.51 20.51 -38.96
CA VAL A 560 -13.07 20.58 -39.22
C VAL A 560 -12.42 19.21 -39.06
N VAL A 561 -12.80 18.45 -38.02
CA VAL A 561 -12.23 17.12 -37.78
C VAL A 561 -12.64 16.14 -38.89
N CYS A 562 -13.92 16.15 -39.29
CA CYS A 562 -14.43 15.23 -40.31
C CYS A 562 -13.86 15.53 -41.70
N SER A 563 -13.72 16.81 -42.07
CA SER A 563 -13.23 17.22 -43.39
C SER A 563 -11.79 16.79 -43.68
N GLN A 564 -11.05 16.31 -42.67
CA GLN A 564 -9.71 15.72 -42.85
C GLN A 564 -9.72 14.45 -43.73
N CYS A 565 -10.84 13.72 -43.83
CA CYS A 565 -10.91 12.50 -44.65
C CYS A 565 -12.13 12.43 -45.57
N HIS A 566 -13.24 13.07 -45.18
CA HIS A 566 -14.48 13.04 -45.95
C HIS A 566 -15.31 14.30 -45.69
N ASN A 567 -16.25 14.62 -46.58
CA ASN A 567 -17.18 15.74 -46.37
C ASN A 567 -17.80 15.70 -44.96
N ALA A 568 -18.00 16.87 -44.37
CA ALA A 568 -18.56 16.98 -43.02
C ALA A 568 -19.87 16.19 -42.92
N LYS A 569 -19.96 15.30 -41.92
CA LYS A 569 -21.15 14.50 -41.63
C LYS A 569 -21.71 14.95 -40.29
N THR A 570 -23.02 14.86 -40.13
CA THR A 570 -23.63 14.94 -38.79
C THR A 570 -23.04 13.83 -37.94
N PRO A 571 -22.39 14.14 -36.80
CA PRO A 571 -21.80 13.12 -35.94
C PRO A 571 -22.91 12.15 -35.48
N GLY A 572 -22.71 10.85 -35.72
CA GLY A 572 -23.62 9.81 -35.27
C GLY A 572 -23.43 9.46 -33.80
N SER A 573 -23.87 8.27 -33.39
CA SER A 573 -23.59 7.72 -32.07
C SER A 573 -22.08 7.57 -31.82
N TYR A 574 -21.70 7.44 -30.54
CA TYR A 574 -20.32 7.16 -30.12
C TYR A 574 -19.73 6.00 -30.91
N ASP A 575 -20.43 4.87 -31.00
CA ASP A 575 -19.97 3.65 -31.68
C ASP A 575 -19.74 3.89 -33.18
N ARG A 576 -20.64 4.64 -33.82
CA ARG A 576 -20.51 4.94 -35.25
C ARG A 576 -19.24 5.75 -35.52
N ILE A 577 -18.93 6.71 -34.67
CA ILE A 577 -17.72 7.54 -34.83
C ILE A 577 -16.47 6.73 -34.45
N HIS A 578 -16.52 5.94 -33.38
CA HIS A 578 -15.37 5.16 -32.90
C HIS A 578 -15.12 3.87 -33.69
N SER A 579 -15.99 3.51 -34.65
CA SER A 579 -15.66 2.54 -35.69
C SER A 579 -14.41 2.93 -36.50
N HIS A 580 -14.03 4.21 -36.54
CA HIS A 580 -12.73 4.64 -37.09
C HIS A 580 -11.55 4.09 -36.29
N VAL A 581 -11.70 3.98 -34.97
CA VAL A 581 -10.65 3.44 -34.09
C VAL A 581 -10.71 1.91 -34.09
N GLU A 582 -11.88 1.33 -33.84
CA GLU A 582 -12.02 -0.12 -33.68
C GLU A 582 -12.00 -0.89 -34.99
N GLY A 583 -12.59 -0.34 -36.05
CA GLY A 583 -12.70 -0.99 -37.35
C GLY A 583 -11.57 -0.63 -38.32
N LYS A 584 -11.14 0.64 -38.33
CA LYS A 584 -10.08 1.11 -39.25
C LYS A 584 -8.70 1.21 -38.60
N GLY A 585 -8.60 1.08 -37.28
CA GLY A 585 -7.33 1.17 -36.56
C GLY A 585 -6.73 2.58 -36.51
N PHE A 586 -7.54 3.63 -36.71
CA PHE A 586 -7.03 4.99 -36.71
C PHE A 586 -6.72 5.49 -35.30
N ASP A 587 -5.59 6.18 -35.16
CA ASP A 587 -5.16 6.75 -33.89
C ASP A 587 -6.08 7.88 -33.41
N CYS A 588 -6.21 7.97 -32.09
CA CYS A 588 -7.08 8.96 -31.45
C CYS A 588 -6.67 10.41 -31.77
N SER A 589 -5.39 10.65 -32.07
CA SER A 589 -4.86 12.00 -32.34
C SER A 589 -5.42 12.61 -33.63
N TRP A 590 -6.06 11.80 -34.47
CA TRP A 590 -6.76 12.30 -35.64
C TRP A 590 -7.98 13.16 -35.28
N CYS A 591 -8.68 12.79 -34.21
CA CYS A 591 -9.91 13.47 -33.76
C CYS A 591 -9.73 14.26 -32.46
N HIS A 592 -8.74 13.87 -31.64
CA HIS A 592 -8.52 14.40 -30.29
C HIS A 592 -7.11 14.97 -30.14
N ASN A 593 -6.87 15.66 -29.02
CA ASN A 593 -5.54 16.13 -28.63
C ASN A 593 -4.71 15.05 -27.92
N PHE A 594 -5.05 13.77 -28.12
CA PHE A 594 -4.36 12.65 -27.50
C PHE A 594 -4.23 11.45 -28.42
N SER A 595 -3.19 10.65 -28.19
CA SER A 595 -2.89 9.41 -28.91
C SER A 595 -2.98 8.19 -27.97
N ARG A 596 -3.09 6.98 -28.53
CA ARG A 596 -3.07 5.72 -27.77
C ARG A 596 -2.08 4.74 -28.40
N PRO A 597 -0.77 5.01 -28.28
CA PRO A 597 0.26 4.14 -28.86
C PRO A 597 0.19 2.70 -28.34
N GLU A 598 -0.26 2.51 -27.09
CA GLU A 598 -0.45 1.18 -26.51
C GLU A 598 -1.50 0.32 -27.24
N ARG A 599 -2.33 0.93 -28.10
CA ARG A 599 -3.34 0.24 -28.92
C ARG A 599 -2.84 -0.11 -30.32
N GLY A 600 -1.60 0.25 -30.68
CA GLY A 600 -1.04 -0.05 -32.00
C GLY A 600 -1.81 0.58 -33.16
N LEU A 601 -2.46 1.72 -32.92
CA LEU A 601 -3.24 2.44 -33.92
C LEU A 601 -2.32 3.20 -34.87
N THR A 602 -2.77 3.39 -36.12
CA THR A 602 -2.00 4.08 -37.16
C THR A 602 -2.62 5.42 -37.53
N MET A 603 -1.82 6.32 -38.07
CA MET A 603 -2.37 7.49 -38.76
C MET A 603 -3.02 7.03 -40.08
N PRO A 604 -4.11 7.68 -40.54
CA PRO A 604 -4.81 7.35 -41.78
C PRO A 604 -3.93 7.42 -43.04
#